data_AF-A0A6L7QEE0-F1
#
_entry.id   AF-A0A6L7QEE0-F1
#
_cell.length_a   1.000
_cell.length_b   1.000
_cell.length_c   1.000
_cell.angle_alpha   90.00
_cell.angle_beta   90.00
_cell.angle_gamma   90.00
#
_symmetry.space_group_name_H-M   'P 1'
#
loop_
_entity.id
_entity.type
_entity.pdbx_description
1 polymer ?
#
loop_
_entity_poly.entity_id
_entity_poly.type
_entity_poly.pdbx_seq_one_letter_code
_entity_poly.pdbx_strand_id
1 'polypeptide(L)'
;MIDGDGATALERKNVAVIRGMAMDFDLGARFGVNRVQFFPRNGHPDFPADPFQEDFIRGYELFFNDGSEETQGAGGPEWRSFRLNAANQDALVDLSIPPQFVRFIRLQSRTSNGFEIAEFRVFGTGFVPTAEYISNIFDLGPDLGLWGTIRWVEESVGPAGFANARVRTRTGLDDTPLVYTRRFFFEGVQVEVPWKKNATVATEGGEVNLDQADLARARALFGALPLEERNAISLSSDDYKGLGAERGNVVADLDAWSPWSSPYELGTQLTEAEIEDGQLGVPIVSPGPRRYIQFRIDFLSEDLEAATGIGPLAFTVASPPPAAQILGEIFPRQVDLGKPVDFVYAVMPTSIRLGVD
;
A
#
# COMPACT_ATOMS: atom_id res chain seq x y z
N MET A 1 8.35 -24.30 -14.19
CA MET A 1 9.01 -24.25 -12.85
C MET A 1 8.11 -23.65 -11.79
N ILE A 2 7.32 -22.63 -12.08
CA ILE A 2 6.42 -21.97 -11.11
C ILE A 2 5.10 -21.57 -11.81
N ASP A 3 4.77 -22.26 -12.90
CA ASP A 3 3.68 -21.96 -13.83
C ASP A 3 2.44 -22.83 -13.58
N GLY A 4 2.54 -23.82 -12.68
CA GLY A 4 1.45 -24.74 -12.38
C GLY A 4 1.21 -25.75 -13.51
N ASP A 5 2.16 -25.91 -14.42
CA ASP A 5 2.07 -26.79 -15.57
C ASP A 5 3.19 -27.85 -15.52
N GLY A 6 2.81 -29.07 -15.15
CA GLY A 6 3.74 -30.20 -15.07
C GLY A 6 4.28 -30.71 -16.40
N ALA A 7 3.85 -30.15 -17.54
CA ALA A 7 4.37 -30.47 -18.87
C ALA A 7 5.56 -29.59 -19.29
N THR A 8 5.77 -28.44 -18.63
CA THR A 8 6.93 -27.58 -18.86
C THR A 8 8.05 -27.90 -17.86
N ALA A 9 9.28 -27.55 -18.20
CA ALA A 9 10.40 -27.70 -17.27
C ALA A 9 11.54 -26.73 -17.56
N LEU A 10 12.26 -26.38 -16.50
CA LEU A 10 13.65 -25.99 -16.64
C LEU A 10 14.46 -27.25 -16.92
N GLU A 11 15.11 -27.29 -18.08
CA GLU A 11 15.98 -28.40 -18.48
C GLU A 11 17.46 -28.04 -18.39
N ARG A 12 18.24 -28.87 -17.69
CA ARG A 12 19.70 -28.76 -17.64
C ARG A 12 20.35 -30.10 -17.99
N LYS A 13 20.11 -30.59 -19.21
CA LYS A 13 20.57 -31.92 -19.67
C LYS A 13 21.53 -31.89 -20.85
N ASN A 14 21.34 -30.97 -21.80
CA ASN A 14 22.04 -30.95 -23.09
C ASN A 14 23.18 -29.94 -23.15
N VAL A 15 24.08 -30.00 -22.17
CA VAL A 15 25.15 -29.00 -22.02
C VAL A 15 26.52 -29.64 -21.82
N ALA A 16 27.52 -29.09 -22.52
CA ALA A 16 28.87 -29.66 -22.58
C ALA A 16 29.54 -29.78 -21.20
N VAL A 17 29.18 -28.90 -20.25
CA VAL A 17 29.57 -29.01 -18.84
C VAL A 17 28.40 -28.58 -17.97
N ILE A 18 28.02 -29.44 -17.03
CA ILE A 18 27.12 -29.09 -15.92
C ILE A 18 28.00 -28.60 -14.77
N ARG A 19 28.16 -27.28 -14.67
CA ARG A 19 28.66 -26.61 -13.48
C ARG A 19 27.46 -26.26 -12.61
N GLY A 20 27.62 -26.36 -11.28
CA GLY A 20 26.53 -26.13 -10.33
C GLY A 20 25.69 -24.90 -10.70
N MET A 21 24.37 -25.07 -10.72
CA MET A 21 23.39 -24.04 -11.05
C MET A 21 22.70 -23.58 -9.76
N ALA A 22 22.64 -22.28 -9.52
CA ALA A 22 21.80 -21.71 -8.47
C ALA A 22 20.50 -21.20 -9.10
N MET A 23 19.38 -21.54 -8.47
CA MET A 23 18.05 -21.06 -8.80
C MET A 23 17.54 -20.30 -7.59
N ASP A 24 17.38 -18.98 -7.75
CA ASP A 24 16.96 -18.07 -6.68
C ASP A 24 15.52 -17.66 -6.91
N PHE A 25 14.70 -17.82 -5.87
CA PHE A 25 13.29 -17.47 -5.87
C PHE A 25 13.08 -16.35 -4.84
N ASP A 26 12.50 -15.23 -5.27
CA ASP A 26 11.92 -14.21 -4.39
C ASP A 26 10.41 -14.41 -4.39
N LEU A 27 9.84 -14.68 -3.22
CA LEU A 27 8.39 -14.83 -3.05
C LEU A 27 7.65 -13.48 -3.19
N GLY A 28 8.38 -12.37 -3.27
CA GLY A 28 7.86 -11.01 -3.38
C GLY A 28 7.51 -10.39 -2.03
N ALA A 29 7.25 -11.20 -1.01
CA ALA A 29 7.05 -10.82 0.38
C ALA A 29 7.52 -11.93 1.33
N ARG A 30 7.44 -11.67 2.63
CA ARG A 30 7.74 -12.65 3.68
C ARG A 30 6.50 -13.50 3.92
N PHE A 31 6.65 -14.82 3.88
CA PHE A 31 5.56 -15.76 4.15
C PHE A 31 5.99 -16.79 5.17
N GLY A 32 5.07 -17.23 6.03
CA GLY A 32 5.29 -18.43 6.81
C GLY A 32 5.35 -19.65 5.89
N VAL A 33 6.45 -20.42 5.97
CA VAL A 33 6.66 -21.60 5.14
C VAL A 33 6.94 -22.79 6.03
N ASN A 34 6.29 -23.92 5.76
CA ASN A 34 6.51 -25.18 6.47
C ASN A 34 6.88 -26.35 5.55
N ARG A 35 6.82 -26.17 4.23
CA ARG A 35 7.11 -27.25 3.28
C ARG A 35 7.51 -26.69 1.92
N VAL A 36 8.44 -27.38 1.27
CA VAL A 36 8.84 -27.15 -0.12
C VAL A 36 8.83 -28.46 -0.89
N GLN A 37 8.45 -28.39 -2.15
CA GLN A 37 8.38 -29.55 -3.02
C GLN A 37 8.95 -29.21 -4.40
N PHE A 38 9.76 -30.08 -4.98
CA PHE A 38 10.19 -29.93 -6.37
C PHE A 38 10.41 -31.28 -7.04
N PHE A 39 10.17 -31.32 -8.35
CA PHE A 39 10.15 -32.56 -9.13
C PHE A 39 10.38 -32.28 -10.63
N PRO A 40 10.92 -33.22 -11.41
CA PRO A 40 10.94 -33.15 -12.87
C PRO A 40 9.55 -33.44 -13.44
N ARG A 41 9.38 -33.38 -14.76
CA ARG A 41 8.13 -33.80 -15.39
C ARG A 41 7.86 -35.27 -15.08
N ASN A 42 6.60 -35.64 -14.93
CA ASN A 42 6.17 -36.96 -14.46
C ASN A 42 6.74 -37.39 -13.08
N GLY A 43 7.29 -36.46 -12.29
CA GLY A 43 7.82 -36.76 -10.96
C GLY A 43 6.77 -36.73 -9.85
N HIS A 44 5.61 -36.11 -10.08
CA HIS A 44 4.53 -35.97 -9.10
C HIS A 44 3.25 -36.65 -9.63
N PRO A 45 2.52 -37.44 -8.81
CA PRO A 45 1.32 -38.16 -9.25
C PRO A 45 0.23 -37.26 -9.87
N ASP A 46 0.02 -36.06 -9.31
CA ASP A 46 -0.95 -35.08 -9.83
C ASP A 46 -0.53 -34.44 -11.18
N PHE A 47 0.71 -34.65 -11.62
CA PHE A 47 1.27 -34.08 -12.85
C PHE A 47 1.84 -35.18 -13.76
N PRO A 48 1.00 -36.12 -14.23
CA PRO A 48 1.46 -37.21 -15.09
C PRO A 48 1.93 -36.66 -16.44
N ALA A 49 3.06 -37.16 -16.92
CA ALA A 49 3.61 -36.88 -18.25
C ALA A 49 4.36 -38.12 -18.78
N ASP A 50 4.76 -38.14 -20.04
CA ASP A 50 5.48 -39.28 -20.64
C ASP A 50 6.83 -38.83 -21.20
N PRO A 51 7.91 -39.63 -21.09
CA PRO A 51 8.62 -40.08 -19.90
C PRO A 51 9.71 -39.08 -19.45
N PHE A 52 9.74 -38.68 -18.17
CA PHE A 52 10.76 -37.76 -17.61
C PHE A 52 11.09 -37.97 -16.12
N GLN A 53 10.48 -38.97 -15.48
CA GLN A 53 10.55 -39.18 -14.03
C GLN A 53 11.96 -39.48 -13.51
N GLU A 54 12.88 -39.94 -14.36
CA GLU A 54 14.28 -40.25 -14.00
C GLU A 54 15.20 -39.03 -14.07
N ASP A 55 14.68 -37.90 -14.52
CA ASP A 55 15.48 -36.71 -14.77
C ASP A 55 15.55 -35.76 -13.57
N PHE A 56 15.23 -36.26 -12.39
CA PHE A 56 15.31 -35.46 -11.17
C PHE A 56 16.75 -35.12 -10.80
N ILE A 57 16.87 -34.01 -10.06
CA ILE A 57 18.15 -33.53 -9.56
C ILE A 57 18.77 -34.53 -8.57
N ARG A 58 19.92 -35.10 -8.93
CA ARG A 58 20.60 -36.15 -8.15
C ARG A 58 21.41 -35.62 -6.96
N GLY A 59 21.59 -34.31 -6.86
CA GLY A 59 22.28 -33.68 -5.74
C GLY A 59 21.93 -32.22 -5.67
N TYR A 60 21.49 -31.74 -4.50
CA TYR A 60 21.03 -30.38 -4.30
C TYR A 60 21.37 -29.85 -2.90
N GLU A 61 21.35 -28.53 -2.78
CA GLU A 61 21.35 -27.85 -1.49
C GLU A 61 20.29 -26.75 -1.50
N LEU A 62 19.49 -26.70 -0.44
CA LEU A 62 18.47 -25.68 -0.23
C LEU A 62 18.93 -24.67 0.81
N PHE A 63 18.64 -23.41 0.54
CA PHE A 63 18.90 -22.28 1.42
C PHE A 63 17.65 -21.43 1.57
N PHE A 64 17.45 -20.89 2.77
CA PHE A 64 16.38 -19.93 3.07
C PHE A 64 16.96 -18.64 3.62
N ASN A 65 16.27 -17.54 3.34
CA ASN A 65 16.50 -16.25 3.94
C ASN A 65 15.15 -15.55 4.13
N ASP A 66 14.98 -14.90 5.26
CA ASP A 66 13.69 -14.32 5.69
C ASP A 66 13.45 -12.92 5.10
N GLY A 67 14.44 -12.35 4.39
CA GLY A 67 14.35 -11.06 3.74
C GLY A 67 14.40 -9.86 4.69
N SER A 68 14.74 -10.07 5.97
CA SER A 68 14.97 -8.98 6.93
C SER A 68 16.25 -8.21 6.58
N GLU A 69 16.34 -6.94 6.98
CA GLU A 69 17.52 -6.10 6.70
C GLU A 69 18.78 -6.68 7.35
N GLU A 70 18.64 -7.30 8.52
CA GLU A 70 19.69 -7.96 9.28
C GLU A 70 20.29 -9.16 8.57
N THR A 71 19.55 -9.74 7.61
CA THR A 71 20.01 -10.88 6.81
C THR A 71 20.30 -10.50 5.36
N GLN A 72 20.43 -9.20 5.06
CA GLN A 72 20.94 -8.70 3.78
C GLN A 72 22.43 -8.35 3.86
N GLY A 73 23.20 -8.86 2.91
CA GLY A 73 24.60 -8.47 2.70
C GLY A 73 24.77 -7.54 1.50
N ALA A 74 26.01 -7.09 1.25
CA ALA A 74 26.34 -6.17 0.16
C ALA A 74 26.01 -6.68 -1.26
N GLY A 75 25.73 -7.99 -1.41
CA GLY A 75 25.42 -8.64 -2.68
C GLY A 75 24.06 -9.35 -2.72
N GLY A 76 23.16 -9.05 -1.77
CA GLY A 76 21.86 -9.70 -1.65
C GLY A 76 21.73 -10.54 -0.36
N PRO A 77 20.75 -11.46 -0.29
CA PRO A 77 20.44 -12.19 0.92
C PRO A 77 21.61 -13.07 1.39
N GLU A 78 21.85 -13.08 2.69
CA GLU A 78 22.78 -14.02 3.32
C GLU A 78 22.18 -15.43 3.33
N TRP A 79 22.78 -16.33 2.57
CA TRP A 79 22.27 -17.68 2.38
C TRP A 79 22.66 -18.61 3.53
N ARG A 80 21.66 -19.13 4.25
CA ARG A 80 21.85 -20.17 5.27
C ARG A 80 21.41 -21.51 4.73
N SER A 81 22.33 -22.49 4.75
CA SER A 81 22.03 -23.85 4.29
C SER A 81 21.00 -24.48 5.21
N PHE A 82 19.88 -24.92 4.62
CA PHE A 82 18.85 -25.67 5.32
C PHE A 82 19.07 -27.18 5.14
N ARG A 83 19.33 -27.62 3.90
CA ARG A 83 19.47 -29.04 3.58
C ARG A 83 20.42 -29.24 2.43
N LEU A 84 21.53 -29.94 2.67
CA LEU A 84 22.36 -30.54 1.64
C LEU A 84 21.98 -32.01 1.45
N ASN A 85 21.63 -32.39 0.23
CA ASN A 85 21.48 -33.78 -0.18
C ASN A 85 22.38 -34.05 -1.39
N ALA A 86 23.54 -34.66 -1.16
CA ALA A 86 24.54 -34.89 -2.20
C ALA A 86 24.20 -36.06 -3.15
N ALA A 87 23.26 -36.93 -2.77
CA ALA A 87 22.92 -38.15 -3.50
C ALA A 87 21.41 -38.43 -3.42
N ASN A 88 20.61 -37.51 -3.96
CA ASN A 88 19.16 -37.64 -4.03
C ASN A 88 18.75 -38.83 -4.92
N GLN A 89 17.82 -39.65 -4.41
CA GLN A 89 17.23 -40.79 -5.12
C GLN A 89 15.72 -40.60 -5.38
N ASP A 90 15.15 -39.49 -4.90
CA ASP A 90 13.72 -39.22 -4.99
C ASP A 90 13.43 -38.30 -6.18
N ALA A 91 12.56 -38.76 -7.09
CA ALA A 91 12.06 -37.91 -8.18
C ALA A 91 11.21 -36.76 -7.65
N LEU A 92 10.40 -37.05 -6.63
CA LEU A 92 9.66 -36.08 -5.86
C LEU A 92 10.40 -35.75 -4.58
N VAL A 93 11.05 -34.59 -4.54
CA VAL A 93 11.58 -34.07 -3.28
C VAL A 93 10.47 -33.32 -2.57
N ASP A 94 10.11 -33.79 -1.39
CA ASP A 94 9.07 -33.22 -0.55
C ASP A 94 9.60 -33.07 0.88
N LEU A 95 9.86 -31.83 1.28
CA LEU A 95 10.58 -31.52 2.51
C LEU A 95 9.70 -30.69 3.44
N SER A 96 9.45 -31.23 4.63
CA SER A 96 8.97 -30.44 5.77
C SER A 96 10.09 -29.58 6.34
N ILE A 97 9.76 -28.34 6.65
CA ILE A 97 10.65 -27.32 7.21
C ILE A 97 10.02 -26.85 8.53
N PRO A 98 10.81 -26.58 9.59
CA PRO A 98 10.28 -25.90 10.77
C PRO A 98 9.60 -24.59 10.35
N PRO A 99 8.32 -24.35 10.73
CA PRO A 99 7.60 -23.14 10.38
C PRO A 99 8.42 -21.89 10.69
N GLN A 100 8.70 -21.10 9.65
CA GLN A 100 9.46 -19.86 9.76
C GLN A 100 9.10 -18.91 8.63
N PHE A 101 9.37 -17.61 8.81
CA PHE A 101 9.25 -16.65 7.73
C PHE A 101 10.36 -16.86 6.69
N VAL A 102 9.97 -16.91 5.42
CA VAL A 102 10.86 -17.03 4.27
C VAL A 102 10.43 -16.01 3.23
N ARG A 103 11.40 -15.34 2.61
CA ARG A 103 11.20 -14.52 1.40
C ARG A 103 12.02 -15.02 0.24
N PHE A 104 13.30 -15.33 0.50
CA PHE A 104 14.20 -15.81 -0.53
C PHE A 104 14.53 -17.28 -0.33
N ILE A 105 14.49 -18.03 -1.42
CA ILE A 105 14.85 -19.45 -1.47
C ILE A 105 15.91 -19.64 -2.54
N ARG A 106 16.97 -20.37 -2.23
CA ARG A 106 17.93 -20.83 -3.23
C ARG A 106 17.95 -22.34 -3.28
N LEU A 107 17.72 -22.88 -4.48
CA LEU A 107 18.00 -24.26 -4.81
C LEU A 107 19.31 -24.31 -5.61
N GLN A 108 20.35 -24.87 -5.02
CA GLN A 108 21.64 -25.02 -5.66
C GLN A 108 21.84 -26.47 -6.10
N SER A 109 22.09 -26.68 -7.40
CA SER A 109 22.52 -27.97 -7.90
C SER A 109 23.93 -28.31 -7.43
N ARG A 110 24.05 -29.50 -6.83
CA ARG A 110 25.28 -30.14 -6.36
C ARG A 110 25.63 -31.38 -7.18
N THR A 111 25.03 -31.51 -8.37
CA THR A 111 25.25 -32.63 -9.28
C THR A 111 25.85 -32.17 -10.60
N SER A 112 26.65 -33.04 -11.22
CA SER A 112 27.11 -32.90 -12.60
C SER A 112 26.23 -33.66 -13.60
N ASN A 113 25.21 -34.38 -13.13
CA ASN A 113 24.26 -35.09 -13.98
C ASN A 113 23.20 -34.14 -14.52
N GLY A 114 22.69 -34.46 -15.72
CA GLY A 114 21.55 -33.76 -16.30
C GLY A 114 20.34 -33.84 -15.39
N PHE A 115 19.59 -32.75 -15.27
CA PHE A 115 18.36 -32.73 -14.48
C PHE A 115 17.30 -31.82 -15.09
N GLU A 116 16.07 -32.01 -14.63
CA GLU A 116 14.89 -31.19 -14.89
C GLU A 116 14.23 -30.77 -13.59
N ILE A 117 13.59 -29.61 -13.64
CA ILE A 117 12.62 -29.18 -12.64
C ILE A 117 11.38 -28.70 -13.39
N ALA A 118 10.30 -29.47 -13.28
CA ALA A 118 9.00 -29.08 -13.80
C ALA A 118 8.38 -28.02 -12.91
N GLU A 119 8.32 -28.30 -11.61
CA GLU A 119 7.69 -27.43 -10.63
C GLU A 119 8.53 -27.30 -9.35
N PHE A 120 8.50 -26.11 -8.77
CA PHE A 120 9.00 -25.77 -7.46
C PHE A 120 7.86 -25.11 -6.68
N ARG A 121 7.37 -25.81 -5.66
CA ARG A 121 6.19 -25.42 -4.89
C ARG A 121 6.60 -25.09 -3.46
N VAL A 122 6.06 -23.99 -2.95
CA VAL A 122 6.24 -23.53 -1.57
C VAL A 122 4.88 -23.54 -0.91
N PHE A 123 4.79 -24.14 0.26
CA PHE A 123 3.55 -24.26 1.00
C PHE A 123 3.57 -23.33 2.20
N GLY A 124 2.58 -22.45 2.24
CA GLY A 124 2.42 -21.47 3.30
C GLY A 124 1.83 -22.06 4.57
N THR A 125 2.12 -21.44 5.70
CA THR A 125 1.49 -21.70 7.00
C THR A 125 1.40 -20.42 7.81
N GLY A 126 0.49 -20.38 8.79
CA GLY A 126 0.35 -19.25 9.69
C GLY A 126 -0.14 -17.97 9.01
N PHE A 127 0.00 -16.86 9.72
CA PHE A 127 -0.37 -15.54 9.25
C PHE A 127 0.78 -14.86 8.50
N VAL A 128 0.41 -13.94 7.60
CA VAL A 128 1.38 -13.08 6.91
C VAL A 128 1.91 -12.02 7.89
N PRO A 129 3.19 -11.64 7.81
CA PRO A 129 3.79 -10.69 8.75
C PRO A 129 3.33 -9.25 8.49
N THR A 130 2.85 -8.96 7.28
CA THR A 130 2.36 -7.63 6.91
C THR A 130 1.18 -7.75 5.95
N ALA A 131 0.14 -6.94 6.16
CA ALA A 131 -0.91 -6.72 5.18
C ALA A 131 -1.36 -5.25 5.21
N GLU A 132 -1.83 -4.74 4.08
CA GLU A 132 -2.35 -3.38 3.97
C GLU A 132 -3.77 -3.42 3.41
N TYR A 133 -4.67 -2.69 4.07
CA TYR A 133 -6.01 -2.41 3.57
C TYR A 133 -6.17 -0.91 3.37
N ILE A 134 -6.53 -0.50 2.15
CA ILE A 134 -6.93 0.87 1.84
C ILE A 134 -8.41 0.84 1.48
N SER A 135 -9.22 1.61 2.19
CA SER A 135 -10.65 1.66 1.94
C SER A 135 -10.97 2.34 0.60
N ASN A 136 -12.21 2.17 0.13
CA ASN A 136 -12.78 3.11 -0.82
C ASN A 136 -12.74 4.54 -0.26
N ILE A 137 -12.83 5.52 -1.15
CA ILE A 137 -13.03 6.92 -0.76
C ILE A 137 -14.50 7.07 -0.40
N PHE A 138 -14.76 7.60 0.80
CA PHE A 138 -16.10 7.93 1.25
C PHE A 138 -16.39 9.38 0.89
N ASP A 139 -17.41 9.58 0.07
CA ASP A 139 -17.95 10.88 -0.33
C ASP A 139 -19.18 11.20 0.52
N LEU A 140 -19.15 12.31 1.25
CA LEU A 140 -20.26 12.76 2.09
C LEU A 140 -21.36 13.52 1.33
N GLY A 141 -21.24 13.67 0.01
CA GLY A 141 -22.17 14.43 -0.81
C GLY A 141 -21.78 15.91 -0.91
N PRO A 142 -22.73 16.80 -1.23
CA PRO A 142 -22.41 18.19 -1.58
C PRO A 142 -21.90 19.04 -0.40
N ASP A 143 -22.14 18.61 0.84
CA ASP A 143 -21.76 19.33 2.04
C ASP A 143 -20.39 18.88 2.58
N LEU A 144 -19.68 19.78 3.27
CA LEU A 144 -18.44 19.42 3.95
C LEU A 144 -18.72 18.59 5.22
N GLY A 145 -17.82 17.68 5.58
CA GLY A 145 -17.90 16.93 6.83
C GLY A 145 -16.94 17.49 7.89
N LEU A 146 -17.45 17.74 9.09
CA LEU A 146 -16.62 17.92 10.28
C LEU A 146 -16.46 16.58 10.99
N TRP A 147 -15.22 16.11 11.09
CA TRP A 147 -14.87 14.81 11.68
C TRP A 147 -14.97 14.84 13.20
N GLY A 148 -15.63 13.84 13.78
CA GLY A 148 -15.63 13.61 15.22
C GLY A 148 -14.66 12.49 15.59
N THR A 149 -15.13 11.45 16.27
CA THR A 149 -14.30 10.31 16.67
C THR A 149 -14.31 9.18 15.65
N ILE A 150 -13.23 8.42 15.61
CA ILE A 150 -13.10 7.11 14.95
C ILE A 150 -12.96 6.02 16.01
N ARG A 151 -13.56 4.86 15.75
CA ARG A 151 -13.57 3.71 16.65
C ARG A 151 -13.70 2.41 15.87
N TRP A 152 -13.15 1.33 16.43
CA TRP A 152 -13.21 0.02 15.83
C TRP A 152 -13.16 -1.07 16.88
N VAL A 153 -13.65 -2.26 16.52
CA VAL A 153 -13.42 -3.49 17.27
C VAL A 153 -12.14 -4.13 16.76
N GLU A 154 -11.21 -4.43 17.65
CA GLU A 154 -10.00 -5.19 17.33
C GLU A 154 -10.13 -6.61 17.86
N GLU A 155 -9.89 -7.57 16.96
CA GLU A 155 -9.84 -8.99 17.25
C GLU A 155 -8.38 -9.44 17.23
N SER A 156 -8.00 -10.36 18.13
CA SER A 156 -6.65 -10.90 18.17
C SER A 156 -6.68 -12.42 18.24
N VAL A 157 -5.75 -13.05 17.54
CA VAL A 157 -5.55 -14.50 17.51
C VAL A 157 -4.11 -14.77 17.92
N GLY A 158 -3.91 -15.79 18.76
CA GLY A 158 -2.59 -16.24 19.18
C GLY A 158 -1.98 -15.43 20.32
N PRO A 159 -0.64 -15.47 20.49
CA PRO A 159 0.07 -14.78 21.56
C PRO A 159 -0.12 -13.26 21.54
N ALA A 160 -0.50 -12.70 22.69
CA ALA A 160 -0.69 -11.25 22.84
C ALA A 160 0.63 -10.48 22.64
N GLY A 161 0.56 -9.32 21.99
CA GLY A 161 1.70 -8.43 21.77
C GLY A 161 2.56 -8.75 20.54
N PHE A 162 2.28 -9.85 19.83
CA PHE A 162 3.00 -10.23 18.61
C PHE A 162 2.31 -9.81 17.31
N ALA A 163 1.11 -9.24 17.39
CA ALA A 163 0.40 -8.67 16.26
C ALA A 163 -0.28 -7.36 16.64
N ASN A 164 -0.33 -6.40 15.71
CA ASN A 164 -1.04 -5.12 15.88
C ASN A 164 -1.60 -4.58 14.56
N ALA A 165 -2.67 -3.78 14.66
CA ALA A 165 -3.26 -3.06 13.54
C ALA A 165 -3.08 -1.55 13.72
N ARG A 166 -2.75 -0.86 12.63
CA ARG A 166 -2.52 0.59 12.62
C ARG A 166 -3.52 1.27 11.71
N VAL A 167 -4.57 1.82 12.31
CA VAL A 167 -5.62 2.58 11.59
C VAL A 167 -5.17 4.02 11.38
N ARG A 168 -5.32 4.53 10.16
CA ARG A 168 -5.05 5.91 9.75
C ARG A 168 -6.17 6.44 8.87
N THR A 169 -6.28 7.76 8.83
CA THR A 169 -7.19 8.45 7.91
C THR A 169 -6.43 9.46 7.05
N ARG A 170 -7.01 9.80 5.91
CA ARG A 170 -6.73 11.03 5.17
C ARG A 170 -8.02 11.58 4.62
N THR A 171 -8.00 12.87 4.28
CA THR A 171 -9.22 13.60 3.90
C THR A 171 -8.96 14.48 2.70
N GLY A 172 -9.97 14.68 1.87
CA GLY A 172 -9.85 15.31 0.55
C GLY A 172 -10.90 16.37 0.28
N LEU A 173 -10.54 17.31 -0.58
CA LEU A 173 -11.44 18.32 -1.13
C LEU A 173 -12.08 17.88 -2.46
N ASP A 174 -11.49 16.90 -3.14
CA ASP A 174 -12.01 16.31 -4.38
C ASP A 174 -12.02 14.77 -4.33
N ASP A 175 -12.50 14.16 -5.42
CA ASP A 175 -12.79 12.73 -5.50
C ASP A 175 -11.55 11.83 -5.72
N THR A 176 -10.34 12.40 -5.83
CA THR A 176 -9.13 11.64 -6.12
C THR A 176 -7.92 12.09 -5.28
N PRO A 177 -7.32 11.21 -4.47
CA PRO A 177 -6.08 11.51 -3.75
C PRO A 177 -4.83 11.43 -4.63
N LEU A 178 -5.01 11.37 -5.95
CA LEU A 178 -3.97 11.11 -6.94
C LEU A 178 -4.01 12.18 -8.03
N VAL A 179 -2.82 12.67 -8.38
CA VAL A 179 -2.58 13.49 -9.57
C VAL A 179 -2.05 12.59 -10.67
N TYR A 180 -2.81 12.51 -11.76
CA TYR A 180 -2.40 11.84 -12.98
C TYR A 180 -1.62 12.81 -13.86
N THR A 181 -0.49 12.39 -14.40
CA THR A 181 0.31 13.23 -15.31
C THR A 181 0.43 12.61 -16.69
N ARG A 182 0.65 13.45 -17.69
CA ARG A 182 1.06 13.04 -19.03
C ARG A 182 2.43 13.59 -19.37
N ARG A 183 3.17 12.81 -20.14
CA ARG A 183 4.43 13.20 -20.77
C ARG A 183 4.13 14.00 -22.02
N PHE A 184 4.79 15.13 -22.16
CA PHE A 184 4.82 15.86 -23.42
C PHE A 184 6.19 16.52 -23.62
N PHE A 185 6.51 16.85 -24.85
CA PHE A 185 7.77 17.51 -25.19
C PHE A 185 7.56 19.02 -25.24
N PHE A 186 8.31 19.73 -24.41
CA PHE A 186 8.40 21.18 -24.43
C PHE A 186 9.81 21.56 -24.89
N GLU A 187 9.94 22.23 -26.04
CA GLU A 187 11.23 22.63 -26.62
C GLU A 187 12.27 21.49 -26.73
N GLY A 188 11.81 20.26 -27.00
CA GLY A 188 12.67 19.08 -27.13
C GLY A 188 13.02 18.40 -25.80
N VAL A 189 12.56 18.92 -24.67
CA VAL A 189 12.69 18.30 -23.34
C VAL A 189 11.38 17.61 -22.97
N GLN A 190 11.47 16.35 -22.57
CA GLN A 190 10.32 15.62 -22.05
C GLN A 190 9.99 16.11 -20.63
N VAL A 191 8.76 16.52 -20.41
CA VAL A 191 8.26 16.98 -19.11
C VAL A 191 6.92 16.32 -18.79
N GLU A 192 6.54 16.29 -17.51
CA GLU A 192 5.26 15.73 -17.05
C GLU A 192 4.34 16.82 -16.51
N VAL A 193 3.08 16.82 -16.93
CA VAL A 193 2.07 17.82 -16.55
C VAL A 193 0.73 17.19 -16.18
N PRO A 194 -0.02 17.79 -15.24
CA PRO A 194 -1.28 17.23 -14.72
C PRO A 194 -2.53 17.61 -15.52
N TRP A 195 -2.43 18.51 -16.49
CA TRP A 195 -3.59 18.98 -17.27
C TRP A 195 -3.83 18.18 -18.55
N LYS A 196 -5.11 18.14 -18.97
CA LYS A 196 -5.56 17.57 -20.24
C LYS A 196 -4.86 18.23 -21.43
N LYS A 197 -4.77 17.51 -22.55
CA LYS A 197 -4.18 18.04 -23.78
C LYS A 197 -4.97 19.25 -24.28
N ASN A 198 -4.26 20.32 -24.66
CA ASN A 198 -4.83 21.61 -25.06
C ASN A 198 -5.71 22.29 -24.00
N ALA A 199 -5.50 21.99 -22.70
CA ALA A 199 -6.18 22.73 -21.64
C ALA A 199 -5.91 24.23 -21.75
N THR A 200 -6.97 25.03 -21.62
CA THR A 200 -6.91 26.49 -21.67
C THR A 200 -7.26 27.09 -20.31
N VAL A 201 -6.64 28.23 -20.01
CA VAL A 201 -6.91 29.02 -18.81
C VAL A 201 -7.27 30.45 -19.23
N ALA A 202 -8.40 30.96 -18.73
CA ALA A 202 -8.81 32.34 -18.96
C ALA A 202 -7.93 33.31 -18.14
N THR A 203 -7.43 34.35 -18.79
CA THR A 203 -6.64 35.43 -18.16
C THR A 203 -7.16 36.79 -18.60
N GLU A 204 -6.73 37.88 -17.94
CA GLU A 204 -7.08 39.25 -18.36
C GLU A 204 -6.70 39.55 -19.83
N GLY A 205 -5.65 38.89 -20.34
CA GLY A 205 -5.18 39.02 -21.73
C GLY A 205 -5.80 38.05 -22.72
N GLY A 206 -6.83 37.28 -22.32
CA GLY A 206 -7.47 36.24 -23.13
C GLY A 206 -7.19 34.81 -22.65
N GLU A 207 -7.56 33.82 -23.46
CA GLU A 207 -7.31 32.41 -23.17
C GLU A 207 -5.86 32.00 -23.47
N VAL A 208 -5.25 31.28 -22.54
CA VAL A 208 -3.89 30.75 -22.67
C VAL A 208 -3.95 29.23 -22.75
N ASN A 209 -3.48 28.64 -23.84
CA ASN A 209 -3.29 27.19 -23.95
C ASN A 209 -2.02 26.78 -23.19
N LEU A 210 -2.20 25.90 -22.19
CA LEU A 210 -1.12 25.47 -21.29
C LEU A 210 -0.03 24.65 -21.99
N ASP A 211 -0.31 24.05 -23.14
CA ASP A 211 0.68 23.30 -23.93
C ASP A 211 1.51 24.20 -24.86
N GLN A 212 1.05 25.43 -25.08
CA GLN A 212 1.70 26.40 -25.98
C GLN A 212 2.40 27.52 -25.21
N ALA A 213 2.03 27.75 -23.95
CA ALA A 213 2.68 28.69 -23.09
C ALA A 213 4.03 28.16 -22.59
N ASP A 214 4.93 29.08 -22.20
CA ASP A 214 6.12 28.74 -21.43
C ASP A 214 5.76 27.86 -20.22
N LEU A 215 6.54 26.81 -19.96
CA LEU A 215 6.22 25.79 -18.96
C LEU A 215 6.08 26.37 -17.54
N ALA A 216 6.94 27.34 -17.17
CA ALA A 216 6.87 27.97 -15.86
C ALA A 216 5.59 28.81 -15.73
N ARG A 217 5.24 29.55 -16.78
CA ARG A 217 3.99 30.30 -16.85
C ARG A 217 2.77 29.37 -16.83
N ALA A 218 2.79 28.26 -17.57
CA ALA A 218 1.69 27.29 -17.62
C ALA A 218 1.43 26.67 -16.23
N ARG A 219 2.49 26.26 -15.52
CA ARG A 219 2.38 25.74 -14.15
C ARG A 219 1.86 26.78 -13.17
N ALA A 220 2.32 28.03 -13.29
CA ALA A 220 1.85 29.12 -12.44
C ALA A 220 0.36 29.41 -12.66
N LEU A 221 -0.09 29.46 -13.92
CA LEU A 221 -1.50 29.65 -14.26
C LEU A 221 -2.37 28.50 -13.74
N PHE A 222 -1.97 27.25 -14.02
CA PHE A 222 -2.69 26.06 -13.55
C PHE A 222 -2.79 25.99 -12.01
N GLY A 223 -1.67 26.22 -11.31
CA GLY A 223 -1.61 26.17 -9.85
C GLY A 223 -2.35 27.31 -9.15
N ALA A 224 -2.59 28.43 -9.85
CA ALA A 224 -3.36 29.55 -9.33
C ALA A 224 -4.89 29.38 -9.47
N LEU A 225 -5.36 28.38 -10.24
CA LEU A 225 -6.78 28.16 -10.44
C LEU A 225 -7.48 27.75 -9.14
N PRO A 226 -8.71 28.22 -8.90
CA PRO A 226 -9.61 27.60 -7.93
C PRO A 226 -9.71 26.09 -8.18
N LEU A 227 -9.89 25.31 -7.12
CA LEU A 227 -9.84 23.84 -7.19
C LEU A 227 -10.81 23.27 -8.22
N GLU A 228 -12.04 23.77 -8.28
CA GLU A 228 -13.05 23.29 -9.22
C GLU A 228 -12.64 23.51 -10.69
N GLU A 229 -12.15 24.71 -11.02
CA GLU A 229 -11.64 25.03 -12.36
C GLU A 229 -10.41 24.20 -12.71
N ARG A 230 -9.51 24.01 -11.73
CA ARG A 230 -8.32 23.16 -11.88
C ARG A 230 -8.70 21.72 -12.17
N ASN A 231 -9.67 21.17 -11.45
CA ASN A 231 -10.11 19.78 -11.59
C ASN A 231 -10.80 19.55 -12.94
N ALA A 232 -11.54 20.54 -13.45
CA ALA A 232 -12.18 20.46 -14.77
C ALA A 232 -11.15 20.24 -15.91
N ILE A 233 -9.96 20.83 -15.79
CA ILE A 233 -8.89 20.73 -16.79
C ILE A 233 -7.78 19.72 -16.44
N SER A 234 -7.83 19.09 -15.26
CA SER A 234 -6.87 18.07 -14.81
C SER A 234 -7.18 16.70 -15.41
N LEU A 235 -6.16 15.88 -15.60
CA LEU A 235 -6.33 14.50 -16.07
C LEU A 235 -7.10 13.67 -15.03
N SER A 236 -8.22 13.09 -15.45
CA SER A 236 -8.89 12.05 -14.68
C SER A 236 -8.18 10.69 -14.82
N SER A 237 -8.54 9.71 -13.98
CA SER A 237 -8.11 8.31 -14.15
C SER A 237 -8.40 7.79 -15.55
N ASP A 238 -9.55 8.14 -16.12
CA ASP A 238 -9.97 7.61 -17.42
C ASP A 238 -9.25 8.31 -18.57
N ASP A 239 -9.01 9.63 -18.47
CA ASP A 239 -8.10 10.34 -19.39
C ASP A 239 -6.72 9.68 -19.38
N TYR A 240 -6.18 9.41 -18.17
CA TYR A 240 -4.87 8.81 -17.98
C TYR A 240 -4.77 7.40 -18.57
N LYS A 241 -5.80 6.57 -18.40
CA LYS A 241 -5.89 5.26 -19.07
C LYS A 241 -5.89 5.41 -20.60
N GLY A 242 -6.41 6.50 -21.15
CA GLY A 242 -6.40 6.78 -22.59
C GLY A 242 -5.04 7.16 -23.20
N LEU A 243 -4.04 7.56 -22.39
CA LEU A 243 -2.81 8.21 -22.89
C LEU A 243 -1.78 7.28 -23.59
N GLY A 244 -1.86 5.97 -23.42
CA GLY A 244 -0.89 5.03 -24.01
C GLY A 244 0.57 5.36 -23.61
N ALA A 245 1.41 5.66 -24.60
CA ALA A 245 2.83 6.00 -24.39
C ALA A 245 3.05 7.39 -23.76
N GLU A 246 2.04 8.28 -23.80
CA GLU A 246 2.10 9.60 -23.16
C GLU A 246 1.81 9.55 -21.65
N ARG A 247 1.57 8.36 -21.05
CA ARG A 247 1.36 8.25 -19.60
C ARG A 247 2.61 8.70 -18.84
N GLY A 248 2.42 9.67 -17.96
CA GLY A 248 3.43 10.10 -16.99
C GLY A 248 3.35 9.31 -15.69
N ASN A 249 3.91 9.85 -14.62
CA ASN A 249 3.78 9.27 -13.29
C ASN A 249 2.41 9.57 -12.67
N VAL A 250 1.96 8.69 -11.77
CA VAL A 250 0.86 8.98 -10.85
C VAL A 250 1.48 9.33 -9.50
N VAL A 251 1.11 10.48 -8.95
CA VAL A 251 1.65 10.97 -7.67
C VAL A 251 0.52 11.26 -6.71
N ALA A 252 0.81 11.33 -5.41
CA ALA A 252 -0.17 11.74 -4.42
C ALA A 252 -0.54 13.21 -4.62
N ASP A 253 -1.84 13.53 -4.55
CA ASP A 253 -2.30 14.90 -4.43
C ASP A 253 -2.07 15.36 -2.98
N LEU A 254 -1.20 16.35 -2.80
CA LEU A 254 -0.94 16.96 -1.49
C LEU A 254 -1.52 18.38 -1.38
N ASP A 255 -2.16 18.87 -2.45
CA ASP A 255 -2.82 20.17 -2.49
C ASP A 255 -4.29 20.02 -2.06
N ALA A 256 -5.02 19.09 -2.66
CA ALA A 256 -6.43 18.82 -2.35
C ALA A 256 -6.60 17.78 -1.24
N TRP A 257 -5.61 16.91 -1.02
CA TRP A 257 -5.66 15.82 -0.05
C TRP A 257 -4.61 15.95 1.04
N SER A 258 -4.98 15.57 2.26
CA SER A 258 -4.04 15.48 3.37
C SER A 258 -3.12 14.26 3.19
N PRO A 259 -1.89 14.29 3.73
CA PRO A 259 -1.18 13.04 3.97
C PRO A 259 -1.98 12.13 4.92
N TRP A 260 -1.58 10.87 5.00
CA TRP A 260 -2.09 9.96 6.03
C TRP A 260 -1.77 10.49 7.43
N SER A 261 -2.74 10.35 8.35
CA SER A 261 -2.54 10.66 9.76
C SER A 261 -1.46 9.76 10.39
N SER A 262 -1.03 10.13 11.60
CA SER A 262 -0.41 9.13 12.48
C SER A 262 -1.41 8.02 12.81
N PRO A 263 -0.95 6.79 13.13
CA PRO A 263 -1.81 5.74 13.66
C PRO A 263 -2.63 6.24 14.85
N TYR A 264 -3.90 5.86 14.88
CA TYR A 264 -4.78 6.11 16.01
C TYR A 264 -4.53 5.09 17.13
N GLU A 265 -4.55 5.56 18.38
CA GLU A 265 -4.38 4.73 19.58
C GLU A 265 -5.68 4.76 20.38
N LEU A 266 -6.52 3.72 20.29
CA LEU A 266 -7.83 3.70 20.97
C LEU A 266 -7.73 3.80 22.49
N GLY A 267 -6.62 3.33 23.08
CA GLY A 267 -6.42 3.27 24.52
C GLY A 267 -7.25 2.22 25.27
N THR A 268 -8.41 1.83 24.72
CA THR A 268 -9.28 0.78 25.25
C THR A 268 -9.83 -0.09 24.12
N GLN A 269 -9.86 -1.40 24.32
CA GLN A 269 -10.51 -2.32 23.39
C GLN A 269 -12.03 -2.16 23.47
N LEU A 270 -12.68 -2.05 22.31
CA LEU A 270 -14.12 -1.92 22.19
C LEU A 270 -14.76 -3.25 21.78
N THR A 271 -16.00 -3.45 22.20
CA THR A 271 -16.84 -4.57 21.77
C THR A 271 -17.79 -4.17 20.63
N GLU A 272 -18.36 -5.14 19.92
CA GLU A 272 -19.35 -4.86 18.87
C GLU A 272 -20.58 -4.09 19.40
N ALA A 273 -20.97 -4.29 20.66
CA ALA A 273 -22.10 -3.58 21.26
C ALA A 273 -21.81 -2.08 21.50
N GLU A 274 -20.54 -1.70 21.58
CA GLU A 274 -20.10 -0.34 21.86
C GLU A 274 -19.79 0.45 20.58
N ILE A 275 -19.75 -0.21 19.41
CA ILE A 275 -19.35 0.44 18.16
C ILE A 275 -20.30 1.55 17.72
N GLU A 276 -21.57 1.50 18.12
CA GLU A 276 -22.55 2.53 17.76
C GLU A 276 -22.43 3.79 18.63
N ASP A 277 -21.75 3.73 19.78
CA ASP A 277 -21.61 4.88 20.68
C ASP A 277 -20.63 5.93 20.14
N GLY A 278 -21.20 7.02 19.62
CA GLY A 278 -20.46 8.17 19.09
C GLY A 278 -19.62 8.96 20.10
N GLN A 279 -19.75 8.68 21.41
CA GLN A 279 -18.91 9.29 22.45
C GLN A 279 -17.61 8.50 22.70
N LEU A 280 -17.52 7.27 22.19
CA LEU A 280 -16.33 6.44 22.30
C LEU A 280 -15.36 6.67 21.13
N GLY A 281 -14.18 6.08 21.26
CA GLY A 281 -13.11 6.17 20.28
C GLY A 281 -12.18 7.35 20.51
N VAL A 282 -11.49 7.73 19.45
CA VAL A 282 -10.51 8.82 19.48
C VAL A 282 -10.81 9.86 18.42
N PRO A 283 -10.52 11.15 18.67
CA PRO A 283 -10.74 12.20 17.67
C PRO A 283 -9.97 11.92 16.38
N ILE A 284 -10.64 12.09 15.24
CA ILE A 284 -9.99 12.09 13.93
C ILE A 284 -9.10 13.33 13.84
N VAL A 285 -7.82 13.11 13.55
CA VAL A 285 -6.82 14.18 13.45
C VAL A 285 -6.60 14.65 12.01
N SER A 286 -7.16 13.95 11.02
CA SER A 286 -7.13 14.41 9.64
C SER A 286 -7.89 15.74 9.49
N PRO A 287 -7.43 16.66 8.63
CA PRO A 287 -8.05 17.98 8.49
C PRO A 287 -9.53 17.95 8.13
N GLY A 288 -10.29 18.87 8.70
CA GLY A 288 -11.68 19.16 8.35
C GLY A 288 -11.99 20.66 8.50
N PRO A 289 -13.11 21.15 7.96
CA PRO A 289 -14.14 20.36 7.29
C PRO A 289 -13.74 19.98 5.85
N ARG A 290 -14.02 18.73 5.44
CA ARG A 290 -13.67 18.19 4.10
C ARG A 290 -14.75 17.23 3.62
N ARG A 291 -14.92 17.08 2.30
CA ARG A 291 -15.98 16.25 1.71
C ARG A 291 -15.63 14.77 1.69
N TYR A 292 -14.36 14.45 1.49
CA TYR A 292 -13.91 13.08 1.28
C TYR A 292 -13.05 12.60 2.45
N ILE A 293 -13.20 11.33 2.81
CA ILE A 293 -12.35 10.64 3.79
C ILE A 293 -11.98 9.25 3.28
N GLN A 294 -10.77 8.79 3.61
CA GLN A 294 -10.29 7.45 3.31
C GLN A 294 -9.54 6.88 4.51
N PHE A 295 -9.61 5.56 4.67
CA PHE A 295 -8.96 4.81 5.74
C PHE A 295 -7.83 3.95 5.18
N ARG A 296 -6.77 3.81 5.96
CA ARG A 296 -5.71 2.83 5.75
C ARG A 296 -5.51 2.05 7.04
N ILE A 297 -5.41 0.74 6.92
CA ILE A 297 -5.13 -0.17 8.02
C ILE A 297 -3.90 -0.99 7.62
N ASP A 298 -2.82 -0.84 8.38
CA ASP A 298 -1.66 -1.72 8.25
C ASP A 298 -1.74 -2.78 9.35
N PHE A 299 -1.69 -4.06 8.97
CA PHE A 299 -1.59 -5.19 9.87
C PHE A 299 -0.15 -5.65 9.95
N LEU A 300 0.33 -5.87 11.16
CA LEU A 300 1.68 -6.32 11.44
C LEU A 300 1.61 -7.56 12.33
N SER A 301 2.39 -8.58 11.98
CA SER A 301 2.58 -9.78 12.78
C SER A 301 4.06 -10.17 12.81
N GLU A 302 4.55 -10.46 14.01
CA GLU A 302 5.91 -10.91 14.28
C GLU A 302 5.98 -12.42 14.54
N ASP A 303 4.84 -13.10 14.59
CA ASP A 303 4.73 -14.53 14.89
C ASP A 303 3.74 -15.21 13.93
N LEU A 304 4.07 -16.43 13.49
CA LEU A 304 3.24 -17.19 12.53
C LEU A 304 1.86 -17.57 13.07
N GLU A 305 1.70 -17.65 14.38
CA GLU A 305 0.47 -18.01 15.06
C GLU A 305 -0.26 -16.79 15.63
N ALA A 306 0.35 -15.60 15.56
CA ALA A 306 -0.27 -14.35 15.99
C ALA A 306 -0.88 -13.57 14.82
N ALA A 307 -2.08 -13.04 15.02
CA ALA A 307 -2.69 -12.07 14.12
C ALA A 307 -3.60 -11.11 14.86
N THR A 308 -3.88 -10.00 14.20
CA THR A 308 -4.91 -9.05 14.59
C THR A 308 -5.84 -8.82 13.41
N GLY A 309 -7.10 -8.52 13.70
CA GLY A 309 -8.14 -8.19 12.75
C GLY A 309 -8.87 -6.94 13.20
N ILE A 310 -9.35 -6.16 12.23
CA ILE A 310 -10.29 -5.08 12.48
C ILE A 310 -11.68 -5.58 12.09
N GLY A 311 -12.58 -5.61 13.07
CA GLY A 311 -14.01 -5.89 12.87
C GLY A 311 -14.75 -4.64 12.39
N PRO A 312 -15.95 -4.34 12.93
CA PRO A 312 -16.64 -3.10 12.63
C PRO A 312 -15.77 -1.86 12.92
N LEU A 313 -15.69 -0.95 11.96
CA LEU A 313 -15.08 0.38 12.10
C LEU A 313 -16.17 1.43 11.87
N ALA A 314 -16.30 2.38 12.79
CA ALA A 314 -17.25 3.48 12.73
C ALA A 314 -16.55 4.82 12.98
N PHE A 315 -17.12 5.87 12.42
CA PHE A 315 -16.71 7.24 12.72
C PHE A 315 -17.92 8.16 12.77
N THR A 316 -17.84 9.22 13.57
CA THR A 316 -18.85 10.27 13.60
C THR A 316 -18.49 11.41 12.67
N VAL A 317 -19.49 11.96 12.00
CA VAL A 317 -19.35 13.15 11.16
C VAL A 317 -20.55 14.06 11.33
N ALA A 318 -20.31 15.38 11.39
CA ALA A 318 -21.36 16.38 11.27
C ALA A 318 -21.35 16.94 9.84
N SER A 319 -22.48 16.78 9.13
CA SER A 319 -22.68 17.29 7.77
C SER A 319 -24.11 17.84 7.62
N PRO A 320 -24.30 19.14 7.28
CA PRO A 320 -23.24 20.15 7.13
C PRO A 320 -22.57 20.47 8.48
N PRO A 321 -21.37 21.06 8.48
CA PRO A 321 -20.70 21.48 9.71
C PRO A 321 -21.55 22.56 10.41
N PRO A 322 -21.63 22.55 11.75
CA PRO A 322 -22.48 23.48 12.50
C PRO A 322 -22.01 24.94 12.43
N ALA A 323 -20.75 25.17 12.06
CA ALA A 323 -20.17 26.50 11.81
C ALA A 323 -19.01 26.38 10.82
N ALA A 324 -18.80 27.40 9.99
CA ALA A 324 -17.62 27.51 9.12
C ALA A 324 -16.38 27.84 9.96
N GLN A 325 -16.53 28.81 10.86
CA GLN A 325 -15.53 29.24 11.82
C GLN A 325 -16.21 29.58 13.14
N ILE A 326 -15.45 29.54 14.22
CA ILE A 326 -15.88 30.02 15.52
C ILE A 326 -14.98 31.20 15.88
N LEU A 327 -15.55 32.41 15.86
CA LEU A 327 -14.84 33.61 16.29
C LEU A 327 -15.05 33.78 17.79
N GLY A 328 -13.96 33.68 18.56
CA GLY A 328 -13.95 33.93 20.00
C GLY A 328 -13.38 35.32 20.29
N GLU A 329 -14.09 36.12 21.09
CA GLU A 329 -13.56 37.37 21.64
C GLU A 329 -13.54 37.29 23.17
N ILE A 330 -12.44 37.77 23.76
CA ILE A 330 -12.28 37.92 25.21
C ILE A 330 -12.21 39.40 25.58
N PHE A 331 -12.98 39.82 26.58
CA PHE A 331 -12.98 41.19 27.09
C PHE A 331 -12.90 41.20 28.63
N PRO A 332 -12.14 42.13 29.25
CA PRO A 332 -11.29 43.14 28.61
C PRO A 332 -9.98 42.57 28.06
N ARG A 333 -9.48 43.12 26.94
CA ARG A 333 -8.21 42.66 26.30
C ARG A 333 -6.94 43.06 27.07
N GLN A 334 -7.08 43.95 28.05
CA GLN A 334 -6.01 44.43 28.91
C GLN A 334 -6.52 44.50 30.34
N VAL A 335 -5.70 44.06 31.30
CA VAL A 335 -6.02 44.06 32.73
C VAL A 335 -4.82 44.52 33.54
N ASP A 336 -5.09 45.11 34.70
CA ASP A 336 -4.06 45.47 35.68
C ASP A 336 -3.48 44.21 36.32
N LEU A 337 -2.15 44.15 36.42
CA LEU A 337 -1.43 43.06 37.08
C LEU A 337 -1.82 42.94 38.57
N GLY A 338 -2.14 41.73 39.00
CA GLY A 338 -2.40 41.40 40.40
C GLY A 338 -3.79 41.78 40.92
N LYS A 339 -4.69 42.25 40.05
CA LYS A 339 -6.10 42.48 40.40
C LYS A 339 -6.99 41.37 39.84
N PRO A 340 -7.91 40.80 40.64
CA PRO A 340 -8.95 39.94 40.11
C PRO A 340 -9.81 40.72 39.09
N VAL A 341 -9.98 40.16 37.89
CA VAL A 341 -10.82 40.72 36.82
C VAL A 341 -11.67 39.61 36.25
N ASP A 342 -12.96 39.89 36.10
CA ASP A 342 -13.89 39.02 35.38
C ASP A 342 -13.71 39.22 33.88
N PHE A 343 -13.58 38.11 33.15
CA PHE A 343 -13.55 38.12 31.70
C PHE A 343 -14.90 37.67 31.14
N VAL A 344 -15.34 38.35 30.08
CA VAL A 344 -16.42 37.88 29.23
C VAL A 344 -15.79 37.20 28.02
N TYR A 345 -16.15 35.93 27.83
CA TYR A 345 -15.83 35.19 26.62
C TYR A 345 -17.09 35.10 25.76
N ALA A 346 -17.05 35.74 24.59
CA ALA A 346 -18.12 35.71 23.61
C ALA A 346 -17.71 34.82 22.43
N VAL A 347 -18.63 33.99 21.97
CA VAL A 347 -18.40 33.05 20.88
C VAL A 347 -19.45 33.27 19.81
N MET A 348 -19.02 33.50 18.57
CA MET A 348 -19.90 33.65 17.43
C MET A 348 -19.55 32.59 16.37
N PRO A 349 -20.43 31.61 16.12
CA PRO A 349 -20.29 30.74 14.96
C PRO A 349 -20.59 31.56 13.70
N THR A 350 -19.75 31.43 12.67
CA THR A 350 -20.05 31.97 11.34
C THR A 350 -20.75 30.91 10.50
N SER A 351 -21.74 31.35 9.71
CA SER A 351 -22.40 30.50 8.73
C SER A 351 -21.44 30.17 7.58
N ILE A 352 -21.47 28.93 7.10
CA ILE A 352 -20.73 28.52 5.90
C ILE A 352 -21.31 29.26 4.70
N ARG A 353 -20.44 29.93 3.93
CA ARG A 353 -20.81 30.51 2.63
C ARG A 353 -20.34 29.59 1.52
N LEU A 354 -21.30 28.95 0.85
CA LEU A 354 -21.07 28.17 -0.37
C LEU A 354 -20.26 28.99 -1.39
N GLY A 355 -19.08 28.50 -1.76
CA GLY A 355 -18.18 29.12 -2.75
C GLY A 355 -17.24 30.22 -2.23
N VAL A 356 -17.18 30.45 -0.91
CA VAL A 356 -16.27 31.45 -0.31
C VAL A 356 -15.37 30.86 0.78
N ASP A 357 -15.93 30.01 1.64
CA ASP A 357 -15.22 29.39 2.77
C ASP A 357 -14.76 27.95 2.46
#